data_AF-A0A6P1DC69-F1
#
_entry.id   AF-A0A6P1DC69-F1
#
_cell.length_a   1.000
_cell.length_b   1.000
_cell.length_c   1.000
_cell.angle_alpha   90.00
_cell.angle_beta   90.00
_cell.angle_gamma   90.00
#
_symmetry.space_group_name_H-M   'P 1'
#
loop_
_entity.id
_entity.type
_entity.pdbx_description
1 polymer ?
#
loop_
_entity_poly.entity_id
_entity_poly.type
_entity_poly.pdbx_seq_one_letter_code
_entity_poly.pdbx_strand_id
1 'polypeptide(L)' 'PRVPTLESVNSFIGSEQPVLLDWAVGLQFPCQRPFSHLNGVAEVPRWRILPDRVGSDASNAWQDNIGGGPLGWTELLL' A
#
# COMPACT_ATOMS: atom_id res chain seq x y z
N PRO A 1 10.65 11.55 27.18
CA PRO A 1 9.43 12.02 26.45
C PRO A 1 9.87 12.84 25.23
N ARG A 2 9.16 12.76 24.12
CA ARG A 2 9.44 13.54 22.89
C ARG A 2 8.18 14.25 22.43
N VAL A 3 8.34 15.43 21.83
CA VAL A 3 7.26 16.16 21.14
C VAL A 3 7.54 16.00 19.64
N PRO A 4 6.88 15.05 18.94
CA PRO A 4 7.18 14.79 17.54
C PRO A 4 6.73 15.93 16.63
N THR A 5 7.50 16.20 15.59
CA THR A 5 7.06 17.03 14.47
C THR A 5 6.24 16.14 13.54
N LEU A 6 4.99 16.51 13.29
CA LEU A 6 4.05 15.73 12.49
C LEU A 6 3.72 16.47 11.20
N GLU A 7 3.43 15.69 10.16
CA GLU A 7 2.87 16.17 8.90
C GLU A 7 1.74 15.24 8.41
N SER A 8 0.89 15.73 7.51
CA SER A 8 -0.22 14.94 6.98
C SER A 8 0.28 13.89 5.97
N VAL A 9 -0.40 12.75 5.89
CA VAL A 9 -0.11 11.71 4.89
C VAL A 9 -0.13 12.29 3.46
N ASN A 10 -1.08 13.18 3.17
CA ASN A 10 -1.19 13.78 1.84
C ASN A 10 -0.03 14.74 1.52
N SER A 11 0.54 15.42 2.53
CA SER A 11 1.76 16.23 2.36
C SER A 11 2.99 15.37 2.11
N PHE A 12 3.08 14.24 2.82
CA PHE A 12 4.26 13.37 2.80
C PHE A 12 4.32 12.44 1.59
N ILE A 13 3.20 11.82 1.22
CA ILE A 13 3.09 10.87 0.09
C ILE A 13 2.67 11.56 -1.22
N GLY A 14 1.86 12.62 -1.13
CA GLY A 14 1.26 13.25 -2.30
C GLY A 14 0.28 12.35 -3.05
N SER A 15 0.07 12.66 -4.33
CA SER A 15 -0.90 11.98 -5.22
C SER A 15 -0.26 11.31 -6.45
N GLU A 16 1.07 11.35 -6.58
CA GLU A 16 1.77 10.85 -7.79
C GLU A 16 2.58 9.57 -7.52
N GLN A 17 3.11 9.42 -6.30
CA GLN A 17 3.90 8.26 -5.91
C GLN A 17 3.03 6.99 -5.93
N PRO A 18 3.54 5.86 -6.44
CA PRO A 18 2.78 4.61 -6.45
C PRO A 18 2.63 4.04 -5.04
N VAL A 19 1.39 3.72 -4.68
CA VAL A 19 1.04 3.16 -3.37
C VAL A 19 0.39 1.79 -3.54
N LEU A 20 0.77 0.84 -2.69
CA LEU A 20 -0.01 -0.38 -2.46
C LEU A 20 -1.09 -0.06 -1.42
N LEU A 21 -2.30 0.24 -1.89
CA LEU A 21 -3.47 0.39 -1.03
C LEU A 21 -4.07 -0.99 -0.77
N ASP A 22 -4.09 -1.43 0.48
CA ASP A 22 -4.82 -2.65 0.84
C ASP A 22 -6.32 -2.47 0.51
N TRP A 23 -6.98 -3.54 0.11
CA TRP A 23 -8.33 -3.47 -0.49
C TRP A 23 -9.37 -2.75 0.38
N ALA A 24 -9.22 -2.81 1.71
CA ALA A 24 -10.16 -2.23 2.66
C ALA A 24 -10.05 -0.70 2.82
N VAL A 25 -8.96 -0.07 2.35
CA VAL A 25 -8.68 1.37 2.62
C VAL A 25 -8.85 2.28 1.40
N GLY A 26 -9.16 1.73 0.22
CA GLY A 26 -9.17 2.50 -1.04
C GLY A 26 -10.11 3.71 -1.03
N LEU A 27 -11.27 3.62 -0.37
CA LEU A 27 -12.25 4.72 -0.34
C LEU A 27 -11.81 5.88 0.56
N GLN A 28 -11.02 5.61 1.60
CA GLN A 28 -10.55 6.61 2.55
C GLN A 28 -9.33 7.39 2.02
N PHE A 29 -8.61 6.83 1.05
CA PHE A 29 -7.42 7.42 0.43
C PHE A 29 -7.60 7.62 -1.08
N PRO A 30 -8.59 8.42 -1.53
CA PRO A 30 -8.94 8.53 -2.95
C PRO A 30 -7.88 9.27 -3.80
N CYS A 31 -6.98 10.03 -3.16
CA CYS A 31 -5.98 10.84 -3.87
C CYS A 31 -4.64 10.13 -4.04
N GLN A 32 -4.34 9.11 -3.23
CA GLN A 32 -3.11 8.33 -3.37
C GLN A 32 -3.25 7.40 -4.57
N ARG A 33 -2.36 7.55 -5.55
CA ARG A 33 -2.40 6.76 -6.78
C ARG A 33 -1.94 5.31 -6.51
N PRO A 34 -2.75 4.29 -6.85
CA PRO A 34 -2.28 2.91 -6.84
C PRO A 34 -1.11 2.69 -7.79
N PHE A 35 -0.23 1.75 -7.48
CA PHE A 35 0.78 1.31 -8.46
C PHE A 35 0.10 0.76 -9.72
N SER A 36 0.69 1.02 -10.89
CA SER A 36 0.16 0.53 -12.18
C SER A 36 0.80 -0.80 -12.58
N HIS A 37 0.27 -1.43 -13.63
CA HIS A 37 0.89 -2.57 -14.29
C HIS A 37 0.66 -2.47 -15.80
N LEU A 38 1.69 -2.80 -16.59
CA LEU A 38 1.61 -2.77 -18.04
C LEU A 38 2.37 -3.96 -18.63
N ASN A 39 1.75 -4.68 -19.56
CA ASN A 39 2.34 -5.83 -20.26
C ASN A 39 2.93 -6.91 -19.33
N GLY A 40 2.27 -7.16 -18.19
CA GLY A 40 2.70 -8.15 -17.21
C GLY A 40 3.80 -7.70 -16.24
N VAL A 41 4.23 -6.42 -16.31
CA VAL A 41 5.20 -5.84 -15.37
C VAL A 41 4.51 -4.83 -14.46
N ALA A 42 4.65 -5.01 -13.15
CA ALA A 42 4.10 -4.10 -12.14
C ALA A 42 5.07 -2.96 -11.84
N GLU A 43 4.54 -1.76 -11.58
CA GLU A 43 5.26 -0.63 -11.02
C GLU A 43 5.57 -0.90 -9.54
N VAL A 44 6.81 -0.67 -9.10
CA VAL A 44 7.22 -0.90 -7.71
C VAL A 44 6.59 0.17 -6.80
N PRO A 45 5.72 -0.19 -5.83
CA PRO A 45 5.14 0.76 -4.90
C PRO A 45 6.21 1.30 -3.95
N ARG A 46 6.05 2.57 -3.54
CA ARG A 46 6.94 3.22 -2.56
C ARG A 46 6.39 3.19 -1.15
N TRP A 47 5.09 2.96 -1.02
CA TRP A 47 4.36 2.99 0.23
C TRP A 47 3.30 1.88 0.24
N ARG A 48 2.93 1.45 1.44
CA ARG A 48 1.78 0.58 1.66
C ARG A 48 0.88 1.20 2.73
N ILE A 49 -0.41 1.32 2.47
CA ILE A 49 -1.40 1.76 3.46
C ILE A 49 -2.26 0.56 3.83
N LEU A 50 -2.23 0.23 5.12
CA LEU A 50 -2.95 -0.90 5.70
C LEU A 50 -4.18 -0.41 6.47
N PRO A 51 -5.22 -1.25 6.60
CA PRO A 51 -6.28 -1.02 7.58
C PRO A 51 -5.75 -1.21 9.02
N ASP A 52 -6.67 -1.27 9.99
CA ASP A 52 -6.32 -1.63 11.36
C ASP A 52 -5.70 -3.04 11.44
N ARG A 53 -5.22 -3.42 12.63
CA ARG A 53 -4.48 -4.68 12.81
C ARG A 53 -5.27 -5.92 12.35
N VAL A 54 -6.57 -6.00 12.68
CA VAL A 54 -7.39 -7.16 12.31
C VAL A 54 -7.69 -7.16 10.81
N GLY A 55 -8.02 -5.98 10.25
CA GLY A 55 -8.19 -5.83 8.81
C GLY A 55 -6.92 -6.16 8.03
N SER A 56 -5.74 -5.90 8.60
CA SER A 56 -4.46 -6.18 7.97
C SER A 56 -4.19 -7.68 7.89
N ASP A 57 -4.57 -8.46 8.90
CA ASP A 57 -4.43 -9.92 8.87
C ASP A 57 -5.29 -10.52 7.74
N ALA A 58 -6.54 -10.04 7.62
CA ALA A 58 -7.43 -10.44 6.53
C ALA A 58 -6.92 -9.99 5.16
N SER A 59 -6.39 -8.76 5.06
CA SER A 59 -5.82 -8.24 3.81
C SER A 59 -4.57 -9.03 3.41
N ASN A 60 -3.66 -9.31 4.35
CA ASN A 60 -2.49 -10.14 4.09
C ASN A 60 -2.86 -11.49 3.51
N ALA A 61 -3.80 -12.21 4.12
CA ALA A 61 -4.23 -13.53 3.64
C ALA A 61 -4.88 -13.47 2.25
N TRP A 62 -5.57 -12.37 1.90
CA TRP A 62 -6.23 -12.22 0.60
C TRP A 62 -5.23 -11.96 -0.55
N GLN A 63 -4.16 -11.23 -0.30
CA GLN A 63 -3.18 -10.81 -1.32
C GLN A 63 -1.78 -11.42 -1.11
N ASP A 64 -1.68 -12.55 -0.41
CA ASP A 64 -0.41 -13.23 -0.15
C ASP A 64 0.20 -13.85 -1.42
N ASN A 65 1.36 -14.49 -1.23
CA ASN A 65 2.08 -15.16 -2.30
C ASN A 65 1.40 -16.46 -2.79
N ILE A 66 0.56 -17.08 -1.96
CA ILE A 66 -0.13 -18.34 -2.28
C ILE A 66 -1.33 -18.06 -3.19
N GLY A 67 -2.08 -17.00 -2.86
CA GLY A 67 -3.21 -16.48 -3.63
C GLY A 67 -2.82 -15.69 -4.88
N GLY A 68 -1.53 -15.45 -5.10
CA GLY A 68 -1.00 -14.75 -6.27
C GLY A 68 -1.16 -13.22 -6.21
N GLY A 69 -1.36 -12.67 -5.01
CA GLY A 69 -1.49 -11.24 -4.81
C GLY A 69 -0.16 -10.49 -4.83
N PRO A 70 -0.20 -9.15 -4.78
CA PRO A 70 0.99 -8.31 -4.87
C PRO A 70 2.04 -8.55 -3.77
N LEU A 71 1.67 -9.11 -2.61
CA LEU A 71 2.66 -9.43 -1.57
C LEU A 71 3.65 -10.50 -2.00
N GLY A 72 3.29 -11.36 -2.96
CA GLY A 72 4.20 -12.39 -3.47
C GLY A 72 5.44 -11.87 -4.20
N TRP A 73 5.40 -10.65 -4.74
CA TRP A 73 6.56 -10.05 -5.40
C TRP A 73 7.10 -8.84 -4.65
N THR A 74 6.27 -8.07 -3.93
CA THR A 74 6.78 -6.94 -3.14
C THR A 74 7.67 -7.41 -2.01
N GLU A 75 7.35 -8.51 -1.32
CA GLU A 75 8.17 -9.06 -0.22
C GLU A 75 9.50 -9.67 -0.69
N LEU A 76 9.62 -10.01 -1.97
CA LEU A 76 10.87 -10.53 -2.54
C LEU A 76 11.81 -9.41 -3.02
N LEU A 77 11.23 -8.27 -3.40
CA LEU A 77 11.97 -7.16 -4.03
C LEU A 77 12.32 -6.04 -3.04
N LEU A 78 11.49 -5.80 -2.02
CA LEU A 78 11.57 -4.69 -1.07
C LEU A 78 11.93 -5.17 0.34
#